data_AF-D9XR97-F1
#
_entry.id   AF-D9XR97-F1
#
_cell.length_a   1.000
_cell.length_b   1.000
_cell.length_c   1.000
_cell.angle_alpha   90.00
_cell.angle_beta   90.00
_cell.angle_gamma   90.00
#
_symmetry.space_group_name_H-M   'P 1'
#
loop_
_entity.id
_entity.type
_entity.pdbx_description
1 polymer ?
#
loop_
_entity_poly.entity_id
_entity_poly.type
_entity_poly.pdbx_seq_one_letter_code
_entity_poly.pdbx_strand_id
1 'polypeptide(L)'
;MNPAPDPPERSRNPVPPPAGTPGPTGGPSRPPAGVEDGPLWSDGSVDPHSNEFWAQSNVTLKTKERLTALTVELRIAQTGGVTSTGAWRSLPEDDFALAVDERDGFLVYTWTLKEGRAVEAGEWVFAGQYDHDRGGRDAGDDTYAATAGTGPREARVGGGFAAQDADGGADGGSS
;
A
#
# COMPACT_ATOMS: atom_id res chain seq x y z
N MET A 1 -66.66 15.34 50.00
CA MET A 1 -65.38 15.43 50.74
C MET A 1 -64.49 14.29 50.30
N ASN A 2 -63.26 14.64 49.93
CA ASN A 2 -62.10 13.92 49.38
C ASN A 2 -62.09 12.38 49.14
N PRO A 3 -61.46 11.95 48.03
CA PRO A 3 -61.25 10.55 47.65
C PRO A 3 -60.11 9.87 48.43
N ALA A 4 -60.15 8.53 48.45
CA ALA A 4 -59.14 7.66 49.04
C ALA A 4 -57.77 7.79 48.33
N PRO A 5 -56.64 7.64 49.06
CA PRO A 5 -55.31 7.83 48.49
C PRO A 5 -54.87 6.63 47.64
N ASP A 6 -54.33 6.95 46.46
CA ASP A 6 -53.66 6.05 45.53
C ASP A 6 -52.40 5.39 46.15
N PRO A 7 -52.06 4.16 45.74
CA PRO A 7 -50.80 3.53 46.12
C PRO A 7 -49.60 4.20 45.41
N PRO A 8 -48.44 4.35 46.08
CA PRO A 8 -47.27 4.97 45.48
C PRO A 8 -46.65 4.09 44.37
N GLU A 9 -46.34 4.75 43.27
CA GLU A 9 -45.73 4.19 42.08
C GLU A 9 -44.38 3.52 42.36
N ARG A 10 -44.15 2.36 41.73
CA ARG A 10 -42.85 1.69 41.70
C ARG A 10 -41.83 2.63 41.06
N SER A 11 -40.85 3.05 41.87
CA SER A 11 -39.63 3.69 41.36
C SER A 11 -38.98 2.80 40.31
N ARG A 12 -38.92 3.34 39.08
CA ARG A 12 -38.31 2.73 37.91
C ARG A 12 -36.80 2.69 38.12
N ASN A 13 -36.26 1.48 38.13
CA ASN A 13 -34.83 1.26 38.00
C ASN A 13 -34.39 1.75 36.60
N PRO A 14 -33.25 2.46 36.44
CA PRO A 14 -32.74 2.80 35.12
C PRO A 14 -32.27 1.52 34.41
N VAL A 15 -32.91 1.19 33.29
CA VAL A 15 -32.43 0.15 32.36
C VAL A 15 -31.25 0.75 31.57
N PRO A 16 -30.07 0.10 31.54
CA PRO A 16 -28.96 0.57 30.72
C PRO A 16 -29.30 0.47 29.22
N PRO A 17 -28.73 1.34 28.37
CA PRO A 17 -28.96 1.29 26.93
C PRO A 17 -28.51 -0.06 26.35
N PRO A 18 -29.17 -0.58 25.30
CA PRO A 18 -28.72 -1.79 24.64
C PRO A 18 -27.32 -1.57 24.08
N ALA A 19 -26.42 -2.51 24.38
CA ALA A 19 -25.07 -2.55 23.84
C ALA A 19 -25.15 -2.54 22.30
N GLY A 20 -24.53 -1.53 21.71
CA GLY A 20 -24.37 -1.44 20.26
C GLY A 20 -23.69 -2.70 19.75
N THR A 21 -24.32 -3.32 18.76
CA THR A 21 -23.76 -4.40 17.97
C THR A 21 -22.33 -4.03 17.56
N PRO A 22 -21.31 -4.86 17.81
CA PRO A 22 -19.99 -4.62 17.28
C PRO A 22 -20.09 -4.53 15.75
N GLY A 23 -19.66 -3.40 15.18
CA GLY A 23 -19.40 -3.29 13.75
C GLY A 23 -18.41 -4.37 13.31
N PRO A 24 -18.36 -4.72 12.02
CA PRO A 24 -17.54 -5.83 11.55
C PRO A 24 -16.10 -5.61 12.00
N THR A 25 -15.68 -6.44 12.96
CA THR A 25 -14.30 -6.64 13.35
C THR A 25 -13.50 -6.80 12.07
N GLY A 26 -12.45 -5.99 11.94
CA GLY A 26 -11.50 -6.03 10.84
C GLY A 26 -11.25 -7.47 10.43
N GLY A 27 -11.44 -7.74 9.14
CA GLY A 27 -11.08 -9.01 8.55
C GLY A 27 -9.63 -9.36 8.91
N PRO A 28 -9.26 -10.65 8.83
CA PRO A 28 -7.90 -11.06 9.14
C PRO A 28 -6.94 -10.17 8.36
N SER A 29 -6.09 -9.43 9.08
CA SER A 29 -4.94 -8.77 8.48
C SER A 29 -4.10 -9.89 7.90
N ARG A 30 -4.31 -10.16 6.61
CA ARG A 30 -3.52 -11.12 5.85
C ARG A 30 -2.05 -10.74 6.08
N PRO A 31 -1.14 -11.70 6.29
CA PRO A 31 0.29 -11.40 6.38
C PRO A 31 0.70 -10.47 5.23
N PRO A 32 1.72 -9.60 5.42
CA PRO A 32 2.21 -8.76 4.34
C PRO A 32 2.46 -9.69 3.17
N ALA A 33 1.71 -9.47 2.10
CA ALA A 33 1.76 -10.38 0.99
C ALA A 33 3.19 -10.27 0.45
N GLY A 34 3.88 -11.41 0.36
CA GLY A 34 5.24 -11.42 -0.14
C GLY A 34 5.32 -10.89 -1.56
N VAL A 35 6.47 -11.04 -2.18
CA VAL A 35 6.68 -10.56 -3.55
C VAL A 35 5.79 -11.25 -4.59
N GLU A 36 5.12 -12.37 -4.27
CA GLU A 36 4.23 -13.11 -5.17
C GLU A 36 2.93 -13.56 -4.48
N ASP A 37 1.81 -13.46 -5.20
CA ASP A 37 0.50 -14.04 -4.84
C ASP A 37 -0.28 -14.41 -6.10
N GLY A 38 -0.34 -15.71 -6.39
CA GLY A 38 -1.03 -16.24 -7.56
C GLY A 38 -0.44 -15.72 -8.88
N PRO A 39 -1.21 -15.00 -9.73
CA PRO A 39 -0.71 -14.49 -10.99
C PRO A 39 0.15 -13.22 -10.83
N LEU A 40 0.17 -12.61 -9.63
CA LEU A 40 0.79 -11.32 -9.37
C LEU A 40 2.15 -11.48 -8.71
N TRP A 41 3.15 -10.76 -9.22
CA TRP A 41 4.48 -10.63 -8.63
C TRP A 41 4.91 -9.16 -8.59
N SER A 42 5.77 -8.79 -7.66
CA SER A 42 6.30 -7.44 -7.52
C SER A 42 7.72 -7.37 -6.99
N ASP A 43 8.39 -6.25 -7.25
CA ASP A 43 9.71 -5.91 -6.71
C ASP A 43 9.91 -4.40 -6.61
N GLY A 44 10.65 -3.96 -5.59
CA GLY A 44 10.98 -2.56 -5.33
C GLY A 44 12.46 -2.30 -5.53
N SER A 45 12.81 -1.26 -6.29
CA SER A 45 14.21 -0.86 -6.51
C SER A 45 14.37 0.66 -6.58
N VAL A 46 15.52 1.17 -6.14
CA VAL A 46 15.92 2.57 -6.38
C VAL A 46 16.56 2.68 -7.76
N ASP A 47 16.17 3.67 -8.54
CA ASP A 47 16.68 3.88 -9.90
C ASP A 47 18.19 4.21 -9.86
N PRO A 48 19.03 3.51 -10.65
CA PRO A 48 20.48 3.73 -10.65
C PRO A 48 20.90 5.10 -11.18
N HIS A 49 20.01 5.85 -11.83
CA HIS A 49 20.26 7.23 -12.29
C HIS A 49 19.88 8.28 -11.24
N SER A 50 19.52 7.86 -10.03
CA SER A 50 19.43 8.75 -8.86
C SER A 50 20.78 9.43 -8.58
N ASN A 51 20.76 10.58 -7.91
CA ASN A 51 21.94 11.39 -7.63
C ASN A 51 21.95 11.88 -6.16
N GLU A 52 22.90 12.74 -5.81
CA GLU A 52 23.09 13.15 -4.41
C GLU A 52 21.97 14.05 -3.85
N PHE A 53 21.03 14.55 -4.66
CA PHE A 53 19.93 15.42 -4.22
C PHE A 53 18.54 14.91 -4.60
N TRP A 54 18.48 13.89 -5.46
CA TRP A 54 17.24 13.44 -6.08
C TRP A 54 17.30 11.94 -6.31
N ALA A 55 16.18 11.27 -6.07
CA ALA A 55 16.04 9.85 -6.32
C ALA A 55 14.68 9.49 -6.94
N GLN A 56 14.66 8.32 -7.58
CA GLN A 56 13.44 7.68 -8.05
C GLN A 56 13.36 6.27 -7.48
N SER A 57 12.21 5.91 -6.93
CA SER A 57 11.91 4.55 -6.48
C SER A 57 10.90 3.91 -7.43
N ASN A 58 11.24 2.72 -7.94
CA ASN A 58 10.49 1.94 -8.91
C ASN A 58 9.81 0.74 -8.26
N VAL A 59 8.52 0.56 -8.50
CA VAL A 59 7.78 -0.67 -8.22
C VAL A 59 7.55 -1.38 -9.54
N THR A 60 8.20 -2.53 -9.73
CA THR A 60 7.93 -3.43 -10.85
C THR A 60 6.79 -4.36 -10.47
N LEU A 61 5.79 -4.48 -11.34
CA LEU A 61 4.64 -5.37 -11.18
C LEU A 61 4.56 -6.30 -12.38
N LYS A 62 4.48 -7.61 -12.14
CA LYS A 62 4.24 -8.62 -13.17
C LYS A 62 2.91 -9.29 -12.92
N THR A 63 2.13 -9.49 -13.98
CA THR A 63 0.88 -10.25 -13.91
C THR A 63 0.75 -11.21 -15.08
N LYS A 64 0.36 -12.45 -14.77
CA LYS A 64 0.07 -13.50 -15.78
C LYS A 64 -1.37 -13.44 -16.29
N GLU A 65 -2.23 -12.64 -15.65
CA GLU A 65 -3.65 -12.50 -15.97
C GLU A 65 -4.02 -11.02 -16.13
N ARG A 66 -5.09 -10.76 -16.89
CA ARG A 66 -5.67 -9.43 -17.01
C ARG A 66 -6.24 -8.97 -15.67
N LEU A 67 -5.82 -7.80 -15.21
CA LEU A 67 -6.34 -7.17 -13.99
C LEU A 67 -7.48 -6.21 -14.36
N THR A 68 -8.56 -6.24 -13.60
CA THR A 68 -9.70 -5.30 -13.71
C THR A 68 -9.75 -4.29 -12.57
N ALA A 69 -8.91 -4.47 -11.56
CA ALA A 69 -8.66 -3.53 -10.48
C ALA A 69 -7.18 -3.59 -10.13
N LEU A 70 -6.57 -2.44 -9.84
CA LEU A 70 -5.19 -2.36 -9.37
C LEU A 70 -5.04 -1.10 -8.53
N THR A 71 -4.52 -1.26 -7.32
CA THR A 71 -4.02 -0.17 -6.49
C THR A 71 -2.57 -0.46 -6.14
N VAL A 72 -1.68 0.49 -6.40
CA VAL A 72 -0.26 0.44 -6.03
C VAL A 72 0.01 1.59 -5.08
N GLU A 73 0.51 1.27 -3.88
CA GLU A 73 0.99 2.23 -2.89
C GLU A 73 2.51 2.11 -2.79
N LEU A 74 3.21 3.24 -2.96
CA LEU A 74 4.64 3.39 -2.73
C LEU A 74 4.84 4.38 -1.58
N ARG A 75 5.60 3.98 -0.56
CA ARG A 75 5.88 4.76 0.63
C ARG A 75 7.38 5.02 0.72
N ILE A 76 7.76 6.29 0.68
CA ILE A 76 9.14 6.75 0.82
C ILE A 76 9.30 7.33 2.22
N ALA A 77 10.14 6.71 3.05
CA ALA A 77 10.37 7.17 4.41
C ALA A 77 11.04 8.55 4.42
N GLN A 78 10.53 9.46 5.25
CA GLN A 78 11.12 10.78 5.41
C GLN A 78 12.42 10.66 6.21
N THR A 79 13.55 10.83 5.53
CA THR A 79 14.91 10.78 6.09
C THR A 79 15.60 12.15 6.08
N GLY A 80 14.89 13.21 5.70
CA GLY A 80 15.40 14.57 5.51
C GLY A 80 15.20 15.03 4.07
N GLY A 81 14.51 16.16 3.89
CA GLY A 81 14.30 16.80 2.60
C GLY A 81 13.41 16.05 1.59
N VAL A 82 12.87 14.85 1.93
CA VAL A 82 12.05 14.06 1.00
C VAL A 82 10.82 14.86 0.57
N THR A 83 10.75 15.22 -0.71
CA THR A 83 9.65 16.01 -1.29
C THR A 83 9.36 15.51 -2.69
N SER A 84 8.08 15.37 -3.06
CA SER A 84 7.72 14.91 -4.40
C SER A 84 8.20 15.86 -5.49
N THR A 85 8.84 15.30 -6.52
CA THR A 85 9.19 16.00 -7.77
C THR A 85 8.41 15.45 -8.96
N GLY A 86 7.70 14.33 -8.78
CA GLY A 86 6.78 13.79 -9.77
C GLY A 86 6.55 12.29 -9.63
N ALA A 87 5.85 11.74 -10.62
CA ALA A 87 5.56 10.32 -10.71
C ALA A 87 5.51 9.90 -12.17
N TRP A 88 5.87 8.65 -12.45
CA TRP A 88 5.83 8.05 -13.78
C TRP A 88 5.26 6.64 -13.72
N ARG A 89 4.75 6.14 -14.85
CA ARG A 89 4.36 4.73 -15.01
C ARG A 89 4.43 4.30 -16.47
N SER A 90 4.61 3.01 -16.72
CA SER A 90 4.64 2.46 -18.08
C SER A 90 3.24 2.26 -18.68
N LEU A 91 2.20 2.20 -17.84
CA LEU A 91 0.80 2.11 -18.26
C LEU A 91 0.24 3.50 -18.64
N PRO A 92 -0.84 3.57 -19.45
CA PRO A 92 -1.42 4.85 -19.86
C PRO A 92 -1.80 5.74 -18.68
N GLU A 93 -1.44 7.03 -18.76
CA GLU A 93 -1.69 7.97 -17.67
C GLU A 93 -3.18 8.08 -17.35
N ASP A 94 -4.01 8.23 -18.39
CA ASP A 94 -5.44 8.45 -18.25
C ASP A 94 -6.21 7.29 -17.61
N ASP A 95 -5.63 6.09 -17.53
CA ASP A 95 -6.26 4.92 -16.92
C ASP A 95 -6.18 4.93 -15.39
N PHE A 96 -5.35 5.78 -14.80
CA PHE A 96 -5.11 5.81 -13.36
C PHE A 96 -5.45 7.15 -12.73
N ALA A 97 -5.99 7.11 -11.51
CA ALA A 97 -5.95 8.23 -10.59
C ALA A 97 -4.66 8.14 -9.76
N LEU A 98 -3.96 9.26 -9.61
CA LEU A 98 -2.77 9.39 -8.77
C LEU A 98 -3.07 10.33 -7.61
N ALA A 99 -2.78 9.90 -6.39
CA ALA A 99 -2.70 10.75 -5.20
C ALA A 99 -1.26 10.73 -4.67
N VAL A 100 -0.77 11.90 -4.26
CA VAL A 100 0.53 12.07 -3.61
C VAL A 100 0.31 12.88 -2.34
N ASP A 101 0.67 12.30 -1.20
CA ASP A 101 0.48 12.90 0.11
C ASP A 101 1.59 12.53 1.09
N GLU A 102 1.85 13.41 2.05
CA GLU A 102 2.73 13.12 3.17
C GLU A 102 1.89 12.66 4.36
N ARG A 103 2.15 11.44 4.86
CA ARG A 103 1.45 10.89 6.02
C ARG A 103 2.33 9.93 6.81
N ASP A 104 2.19 9.96 8.13
CA ASP A 104 2.88 9.06 9.06
C ASP A 104 4.41 9.02 8.91
N GLY A 105 5.03 10.12 8.47
CA GLY A 105 6.47 10.19 8.22
C GLY A 105 6.91 9.61 6.86
N PHE A 106 5.98 9.45 5.92
CA PHE A 106 6.26 8.98 4.56
C PHE A 106 5.71 9.95 3.52
N LEU A 107 6.43 10.10 2.41
CA LEU A 107 5.85 10.55 1.15
C LEU A 107 5.22 9.35 0.45
N VAL A 108 3.91 9.40 0.22
CA VAL A 108 3.12 8.28 -0.29
C VAL A 108 2.56 8.59 -1.68
N TYR A 109 2.84 7.71 -2.64
CA TYR A 109 2.24 7.71 -3.96
C TYR A 109 1.21 6.59 -4.04
N THR A 110 -0.01 6.90 -4.44
CA THR A 110 -1.08 5.92 -4.66
C THR A 110 -1.61 6.00 -6.08
N TRP A 111 -1.38 4.97 -6.88
CA TRP A 111 -2.01 4.80 -8.19
C TRP A 111 -3.20 3.86 -8.08
N THR A 112 -4.36 4.30 -8.56
CA THR A 112 -5.58 3.49 -8.59
C THR A 112 -6.11 3.41 -10.01
N LEU A 113 -6.26 2.19 -10.53
CA LEU A 113 -6.87 1.93 -11.83
C LEU A 113 -8.34 2.39 -11.79
N LYS A 114 -8.74 3.22 -12.75
CA LYS A 114 -10.10 3.72 -12.86
C LYS A 114 -11.06 2.60 -13.27
N GLU A 115 -12.32 2.72 -12.84
CA GLU A 115 -13.37 1.76 -13.20
C GLU A 115 -13.49 1.62 -14.73
N GLY A 116 -13.72 0.38 -15.18
CA GLY A 116 -13.84 0.04 -16.60
C GLY A 116 -12.51 -0.03 -17.36
N ARG A 117 -11.37 0.30 -16.72
CA ARG A 117 -10.04 0.07 -17.29
C ARG A 117 -9.50 -1.30 -16.91
N ALA A 118 -8.42 -1.70 -17.58
CA ALA A 118 -7.78 -2.98 -17.33
C ALA A 118 -6.28 -2.88 -17.58
N VAL A 119 -5.53 -3.75 -16.91
CA VAL A 119 -4.11 -3.97 -17.14
C VAL A 119 -3.95 -5.35 -17.76
N GLU A 120 -3.36 -5.42 -18.94
CA GLU A 120 -3.11 -6.71 -19.61
C GLU A 120 -1.99 -7.50 -18.90
N ALA A 121 -1.95 -8.80 -19.17
CA ALA A 121 -0.83 -9.63 -18.74
C ALA A 121 0.49 -9.07 -19.28
N GLY A 122 1.51 -9.00 -18.42
CA GLY A 122 2.78 -8.36 -18.74
C GLY A 122 3.56 -7.90 -17.53
N GLU A 123 4.54 -7.04 -17.80
CA GLU A 123 5.40 -6.37 -16.83
C GLU A 123 5.19 -4.86 -16.93
N TRP A 124 4.98 -4.23 -15.79
CA TRP A 124 4.62 -2.82 -15.69
C TRP A 124 5.41 -2.17 -14.56
N VAL A 125 5.69 -0.87 -14.68
CA VAL A 125 6.47 -0.13 -13.69
C VAL A 125 5.71 1.11 -13.25
N PHE A 126 5.75 1.40 -11.95
CA PHE A 126 5.30 2.64 -11.33
C PHE A 126 6.50 3.28 -10.61
N ALA A 127 6.65 4.59 -10.71
CA ALA A 127 7.81 5.29 -10.16
C ALA A 127 7.39 6.55 -9.41
N GLY A 128 7.90 6.71 -8.18
CA GLY A 128 7.84 7.95 -7.41
C GLY A 128 9.18 8.67 -7.45
N GLN A 129 9.17 9.95 -7.80
CA GLN A 129 10.38 10.78 -7.93
C GLN A 129 10.40 11.84 -6.83
N TYR A 130 11.52 12.01 -6.15
CA TYR A 130 11.59 12.91 -5.01
C TYR A 130 12.98 13.54 -4.84
N ASP A 131 12.99 14.78 -4.36
CA ASP A 131 14.20 15.41 -3.81
C ASP A 131 14.49 14.83 -2.43
N HIS A 132 15.74 14.89 -1.97
CA HIS A 132 16.13 14.57 -0.59
C HIS A 132 17.33 15.42 -0.16
N ASP A 133 17.59 15.46 1.16
CA ASP A 133 18.81 16.07 1.68
C ASP A 133 20.05 15.44 1.03
N ARG A 134 21.09 16.25 0.85
CA ARG A 134 22.32 15.86 0.14
C ARG A 134 22.91 14.55 0.67
N GLY A 135 23.13 13.57 -0.20
CA GLY A 135 23.85 12.32 0.10
C GLY A 135 23.24 11.09 -0.55
N GLY A 136 23.68 9.91 -0.12
CA GLY A 136 23.02 8.64 -0.42
C GLY A 136 21.99 8.36 0.65
N ARG A 137 20.73 8.68 0.36
CA ARG A 137 19.60 8.39 1.26
C ARG A 137 19.53 6.88 1.54
N ASP A 138 19.25 6.51 2.79
CA ASP A 138 18.90 5.13 3.13
C ASP A 138 17.44 4.83 2.74
N ALA A 139 17.24 3.88 1.83
CA ALA A 139 15.93 3.42 1.38
C ALA A 139 15.43 2.16 2.11
N GLY A 140 16.14 1.71 3.16
CA GLY A 140 15.80 0.48 3.89
C GLY A 140 14.39 0.47 4.51
N ASP A 141 13.88 1.66 4.85
CA ASP A 141 12.53 1.84 5.42
C ASP A 141 11.45 2.12 4.35
N ASP A 142 11.82 2.21 3.08
CA ASP A 142 10.84 2.34 2.00
C ASP A 142 10.11 1.03 1.80
N THR A 143 8.81 1.14 1.50
CA THR A 143 7.95 -0.01 1.27
C THR A 143 7.00 0.25 0.12
N TYR A 144 6.51 -0.83 -0.46
CA TYR A 144 5.42 -0.77 -1.41
C TYR A 144 4.43 -1.91 -1.15
N ALA A 145 3.20 -1.70 -1.62
CA ALA A 145 2.16 -2.72 -1.64
C ALA A 145 1.32 -2.56 -2.91
N ALA A 146 0.85 -3.67 -3.47
CA ALA A 146 -0.11 -3.69 -4.55
C ALA A 146 -1.26 -4.64 -4.25
N THR A 147 -2.48 -4.19 -4.55
CA THR A 147 -3.69 -5.03 -4.52
C THR A 147 -4.27 -5.07 -5.92
N ALA A 148 -4.52 -6.26 -6.45
CA ALA A 148 -5.05 -6.47 -7.78
C ALA A 148 -6.29 -7.36 -7.77
N GLY A 149 -7.23 -7.08 -8.68
CA GLY A 149 -8.39 -7.91 -8.92
C GLY A 149 -8.31 -8.62 -10.27
N THR A 150 -8.45 -9.96 -10.28
CA THR A 150 -8.61 -10.80 -11.48
C THR A 150 -9.99 -11.47 -11.47
N GLY A 151 -11.01 -10.79 -12.02
CA GLY A 151 -12.39 -11.27 -11.97
C GLY A 151 -12.89 -11.41 -10.51
N PRO A 152 -13.28 -12.61 -10.02
CA PRO A 152 -13.75 -12.79 -8.65
C PRO A 152 -12.63 -12.92 -7.61
N ARG A 153 -11.36 -12.89 -8.00
CA ARG A 153 -10.21 -13.11 -7.11
C ARG A 153 -9.47 -11.81 -6.84
N GLU A 154 -8.98 -11.67 -5.62
CA GLU A 154 -8.05 -10.62 -5.22
C GLU A 154 -6.67 -11.24 -4.95
N ALA A 155 -5.64 -10.59 -5.44
CA ALA A 155 -4.23 -10.89 -5.14
C ALA A 155 -3.59 -9.66 -4.50
N ARG A 156 -2.66 -9.89 -3.57
CA ARG A 156 -1.90 -8.84 -2.91
C ARG A 156 -0.42 -9.17 -2.98
N VAL A 157 0.43 -8.18 -3.15
CA VAL A 157 1.89 -8.33 -3.08
C VAL A 157 2.48 -7.10 -2.40
N GLY A 158 3.70 -7.21 -1.90
CA GLY A 158 4.40 -6.11 -1.22
C GLY A 158 5.84 -6.47 -0.90
N GLY A 159 6.62 -5.44 -0.55
CA GLY A 159 8.04 -5.55 -0.30
C GLY A 159 8.67 -4.23 0.13
N GLY A 160 9.99 -4.25 0.27
CA GLY A 160 10.82 -3.08 0.58
C GLY A 160 11.78 -2.74 -0.56
N PHE A 161 12.64 -1.75 -0.32
CA PHE A 161 13.66 -1.28 -1.29
C PHE A 161 15.10 -1.52 -0.83
N ALA A 162 15.29 -2.22 0.29
CA ALA A 162 16.62 -2.65 0.71
C ALA A 162 17.26 -3.50 -0.41
N ALA A 163 18.57 -3.34 -0.61
CA ALA A 163 19.31 -4.19 -1.52
C ALA A 163 19.05 -5.65 -1.15
N GLN A 164 18.49 -6.43 -2.08
CA GLN A 164 18.50 -7.88 -1.93
C GLN A 164 19.97 -8.27 -1.86
N ASP A 165 20.43 -8.77 -0.71
CA ASP A 165 21.75 -9.36 -0.59
C ASP A 165 21.95 -10.30 -1.78
N ALA A 166 23.04 -10.09 -2.50
CA ALA A 166 23.43 -10.91 -3.63
C ALA A 166 23.77 -12.31 -3.11
N ASP A 167 22.76 -13.17 -2.96
CA ASP A 167 22.95 -14.60 -2.74
C ASP A 167 23.35 -15.24 -4.09
N GLY A 168 24.63 -15.07 -4.41
CA GLY A 168 25.30 -15.56 -5.61
C GLY A 168 26.80 -15.76 -5.36
N GLY A 169 27.16 -16.21 -4.16
CA GLY A 169 28.53 -16.51 -3.77
C GLY A 169 28.60 -17.89 -3.11
N ALA A 170 28.43 -18.95 -3.89
CA ALA A 170 28.84 -20.29 -3.46
C ALA A 170 30.05 -20.72 -4.31
N ASP A 171 31.17 -20.82 -3.60
CA ASP A 171 32.50 -21.23 -4.03
C ASP A 171 32.51 -22.46 -4.95
N GLY A 172 33.10 -22.29 -6.12
CA GLY A 172 33.47 -23.36 -7.05
C GLY A 172 34.94 -23.28 -7.41
N GLY A 173 35.82 -23.26 -6.40
CA GLY A 173 37.27 -23.21 -6.58
C GLY A 173 37.97 -24.28 -5.75
N SER A 174 38.17 -25.46 -6.33
CA SER A 174 39.29 -26.32 -5.96
C SER A 174 39.74 -27.11 -7.19
N SER A 175 40.96 -26.79 -7.64
CA SER A 175 41.77 -27.61 -8.55
C SER A 175 42.65 -28.55 -7.73
#